data_AF-A4YDQ4-F1
#
_entry.id   AF-A4YDQ4-F1
#
_cell.length_a   1.000
_cell.length_b   1.000
_cell.length_c   1.000
_cell.angle_alpha   90.00
_cell.angle_beta   90.00
_cell.angle_gamma   90.00
#
_symmetry.space_group_name_H-M   'P 1'
#
loop_
_entity.id
_entity.type
_entity.pdbx_description
1 polymer ?
#
loop_
_entity_poly.entity_id
_entity_poly.type
_entity_poly.pdbx_seq_one_letter_code
_entity_poly.pdbx_strand_id
1 'polypeptide(L)'
;METSVVLRVRGFQQLLDVEKYHRLYMLSDVRRLSWGYSAKLKLGKISFPVLVKVGRNSLEMYEEQGKFMVHLEFVEGDSVKVRIRVEASNEMVKSSLEEGISRNLNEYAESICKAGKGRSQEPLGLIMMMKPFVRRHLDVRGEQCPIPEIAAKKELTKMKPGEELEILVDHPAAVDVTLPEVAKLMNCRYDIYNMGDYVSFVMLKLGDPIMNKNYLEALTKRERIPEMMKDMGFIAFLYSVFDKVIRQLPTDGLYPEIFRYDGLTLVTSASIGRGWLAVALVEDDKILGMMLDIKGDRYWNQDALKVINRVKGIGNVFYLKASST
;
A
#
# COMPACT_ATOMS: atom_id res chain seq x y z
N MET A 1 6.11 -18.46 -29.37
CA MET A 1 5.63 -19.52 -28.44
C MET A 1 4.56 -18.89 -27.59
N GLU A 2 3.44 -19.56 -27.38
CA GLU A 2 2.39 -19.05 -26.49
C GLU A 2 2.83 -19.25 -25.04
N THR A 3 3.01 -18.16 -24.30
CA THR A 3 3.43 -18.22 -22.90
C THR A 3 2.21 -18.42 -22.02
N SER A 4 2.32 -19.25 -20.99
CA SER A 4 1.20 -19.48 -20.07
C SER A 4 1.64 -19.63 -18.62
N VAL A 5 0.77 -19.16 -17.73
CA VAL A 5 0.91 -19.24 -16.28
C VAL A 5 -0.21 -20.12 -15.73
N VAL A 6 0.11 -20.99 -14.77
CA VAL A 6 -0.87 -21.87 -14.10
C VAL A 6 -0.98 -21.46 -12.64
N LEU A 7 -2.19 -21.13 -12.20
CA LEU A 7 -2.49 -20.64 -10.87
C LEU A 7 -3.30 -21.69 -10.10
N ARG A 8 -2.85 -22.09 -8.91
CA ARG A 8 -3.51 -23.07 -8.04
C ARG A 8 -4.68 -22.46 -7.26
N VAL A 9 -5.63 -21.91 -8.01
CA VAL A 9 -6.86 -21.27 -7.52
C VAL A 9 -8.05 -21.71 -8.37
N ARG A 10 -9.26 -21.61 -7.79
CA ARG A 10 -10.52 -22.03 -8.45
C ARG A 10 -11.26 -20.89 -9.16
N GLY A 11 -10.62 -19.72 -9.31
CA GLY A 11 -11.26 -18.54 -9.89
C GLY A 11 -10.28 -17.39 -10.07
N PHE A 12 -10.56 -16.53 -11.04
CA PHE A 12 -9.65 -15.48 -11.50
C PHE A 12 -10.28 -14.09 -11.56
N GLN A 13 -11.55 -13.94 -11.17
CA GLN A 13 -12.32 -12.71 -11.36
C GLN A 13 -11.64 -11.47 -10.73
N GLN A 14 -10.93 -11.66 -9.61
CA GLN A 14 -10.16 -10.59 -8.96
C GLN A 14 -9.05 -10.04 -9.86
N LEU A 15 -8.45 -10.87 -10.72
CA LEU A 15 -7.36 -10.45 -11.60
C LEU A 15 -7.84 -9.50 -12.70
N LEU A 16 -9.13 -9.55 -13.05
CA LEU A 16 -9.71 -8.65 -14.05
C LEU A 16 -9.95 -7.22 -13.53
N ASP A 17 -9.77 -6.98 -12.23
CA ASP A 17 -9.82 -5.64 -11.64
C ASP A 17 -8.52 -4.88 -11.96
N VAL A 18 -8.52 -4.23 -13.12
CA VAL A 18 -7.37 -3.46 -13.60
C VAL A 18 -7.08 -2.28 -12.68
N GLU A 19 -8.09 -1.56 -12.17
CA GLU A 19 -7.83 -0.40 -11.30
C GLU A 19 -6.97 -0.79 -10.10
N LYS A 20 -7.31 -1.92 -9.47
CA LYS A 20 -6.63 -2.44 -8.30
C LYS A 20 -5.32 -3.17 -8.58
N TYR A 21 -5.29 -3.98 -9.65
CA TYR A 21 -4.18 -4.90 -9.93
C TYR A 21 -3.42 -4.58 -11.21
N HIS A 22 -3.53 -3.35 -11.73
CA HIS A 22 -2.85 -2.86 -12.93
C HIS A 22 -1.35 -3.20 -12.99
N ARG A 23 -0.67 -3.20 -11.84
CA ARG A 23 0.76 -3.51 -11.76
C ARG A 23 1.09 -4.96 -12.13
N LEU A 24 0.16 -5.90 -11.98
CA LEU A 24 0.32 -7.27 -12.51
C LEU A 24 0.65 -7.22 -14.00
N TYR A 25 0.04 -6.28 -14.70
CA TYR A 25 0.12 -6.09 -16.14
C TYR A 25 1.13 -5.01 -16.55
N MET A 26 2.04 -4.62 -15.64
CA MET A 26 3.08 -3.62 -15.86
C MET A 26 2.54 -2.21 -16.17
N LEU A 27 1.29 -1.94 -15.79
CA LEU A 27 0.63 -0.67 -16.03
C LEU A 27 0.90 0.35 -14.90
N SER A 28 0.59 1.60 -15.18
CA SER A 28 0.63 2.77 -14.28
C SER A 28 -0.29 3.87 -14.82
N ASP A 29 -0.55 4.92 -14.05
CA ASP A 29 -1.39 6.06 -14.46
C ASP A 29 -2.76 5.63 -15.04
N VAL A 30 -3.37 4.58 -14.47
CA VAL A 30 -4.63 4.01 -14.97
C VAL A 30 -5.76 5.00 -14.75
N ARG A 31 -6.54 5.24 -15.81
CA ARG A 31 -7.75 6.07 -15.79
C ARG A 31 -8.88 5.32 -16.48
N ARG A 32 -10.04 5.33 -15.85
CA ARG A 32 -11.25 4.69 -16.38
C ARG A 32 -11.84 5.50 -17.54
N LEU A 33 -12.27 4.78 -18.57
CA LEU A 33 -13.00 5.29 -19.72
C LEU A 33 -14.40 4.65 -19.76
N SER A 34 -15.28 5.15 -20.63
CA SER A 34 -16.63 4.57 -20.80
C SER A 34 -16.62 3.15 -21.37
N TRP A 35 -15.52 2.73 -22.02
CA TRP A 35 -15.40 1.43 -22.71
C TRP A 35 -14.18 0.61 -22.28
N GLY A 36 -13.44 1.04 -21.26
CA GLY A 36 -12.20 0.39 -20.82
C GLY A 36 -11.36 1.32 -19.95
N TYR A 37 -10.04 1.32 -20.15
CA TYR A 37 -9.09 2.16 -19.42
C TYR A 37 -8.03 2.74 -20.35
N SER A 38 -7.51 3.91 -20.02
CA SER A 38 -6.22 4.39 -20.52
C SER A 38 -5.17 4.23 -19.43
N ALA A 39 -3.96 3.81 -19.78
CA ALA A 39 -2.87 3.63 -18.84
C ALA A 39 -1.52 3.87 -19.51
N LYS A 40 -0.44 3.83 -18.73
CA LYS A 40 0.94 3.73 -19.22
C LYS A 40 1.54 2.39 -18.85
N LEU A 41 1.95 1.62 -19.85
CA LEU A 41 2.72 0.40 -19.66
C LEU A 41 4.20 0.75 -19.48
N LYS A 42 4.82 0.31 -18.38
CA LYS A 42 6.22 0.60 -18.03
C LYS A 42 7.14 -0.58 -18.33
N LEU A 43 8.16 -0.33 -19.16
CA LEU A 43 9.27 -1.23 -19.43
C LEU A 43 10.58 -0.53 -19.03
N GLY A 44 11.03 -0.79 -17.80
CA GLY A 44 12.17 -0.09 -17.21
C GLY A 44 11.91 1.41 -17.09
N LYS A 45 12.71 2.23 -17.80
CA LYS A 45 12.57 3.69 -17.84
C LYS A 45 11.63 4.18 -18.95
N ILE A 46 11.21 3.29 -19.85
CA ILE A 46 10.36 3.64 -20.99
C ILE A 46 8.90 3.39 -20.60
N SER A 47 8.01 4.28 -21.04
CA SER A 47 6.57 4.15 -20.84
C SER A 47 5.82 4.28 -22.16
N PHE A 48 4.85 3.40 -22.38
CA PHE A 48 3.99 3.40 -23.56
C PHE A 48 2.55 3.73 -23.16
N PRO A 49 1.89 4.72 -23.78
CA PRO A 49 0.46 4.92 -23.58
C PRO A 49 -0.30 3.73 -24.19
N VAL A 50 -1.17 3.12 -23.40
CA VAL A 50 -1.95 1.95 -23.78
C VAL A 50 -3.41 2.12 -23.42
N LEU A 51 -4.27 1.53 -24.25
CA LEU A 51 -5.68 1.35 -24.00
C LEU A 51 -5.93 -0.07 -23.53
N VAL A 52 -6.66 -0.24 -22.44
CA VAL A 52 -6.91 -1.54 -21.81
C VAL A 52 -8.39 -1.85 -21.86
N LYS A 53 -8.72 -3.04 -22.33
CA LYS A 53 -10.08 -3.56 -22.41
C LYS A 53 -10.18 -4.83 -21.59
N VAL A 54 -11.20 -4.90 -20.76
CA VAL A 54 -11.47 -6.06 -19.91
C VAL A 54 -12.68 -6.79 -20.46
N GLY A 55 -12.49 -8.06 -20.83
CA GLY A 55 -13.55 -8.97 -21.23
C GLY A 55 -14.04 -9.82 -20.05
N ARG A 56 -14.94 -10.76 -20.33
CA ARG A 56 -15.48 -11.68 -19.32
C ARG A 56 -14.40 -12.59 -18.72
N ASN A 57 -13.45 -13.00 -19.55
CA ASN A 57 -12.35 -13.88 -19.20
C ASN A 57 -11.06 -13.47 -19.92
N SER A 58 -10.94 -12.20 -20.30
CA SER A 58 -9.79 -11.70 -21.04
C SER A 58 -9.39 -10.29 -20.60
N LEU A 59 -8.13 -9.95 -20.83
CA LEU A 59 -7.60 -8.61 -20.70
C LEU A 59 -6.77 -8.30 -21.95
N GLU A 60 -7.13 -7.23 -22.65
CA GLU A 60 -6.48 -6.78 -23.87
C GLU A 60 -5.83 -5.42 -23.63
N MET A 61 -4.58 -5.24 -24.07
CA MET A 61 -3.85 -3.97 -24.01
C MET A 61 -3.35 -3.60 -25.40
N TYR A 62 -3.68 -2.40 -25.85
CA TYR A 62 -3.30 -1.87 -27.16
C TYR A 62 -2.42 -0.63 -26.97
N GLU A 63 -1.19 -0.66 -27.49
CA GLU A 63 -0.38 0.56 -27.54
C GLU A 63 -0.96 1.51 -28.60
N GLU A 64 -1.08 2.80 -28.25
CA GLU A 64 -1.85 3.76 -29.06
C GLU A 64 -1.29 4.00 -30.46
N GLN A 65 -0.01 3.71 -30.69
CA GLN A 65 0.66 3.83 -31.99
C GLN A 65 0.82 2.46 -32.69
N GLY A 66 0.20 1.41 -32.17
CA GLY A 66 0.22 0.08 -32.75
C GLY A 66 1.55 -0.66 -32.62
N LYS A 67 2.44 -0.25 -31.71
CA LYS A 67 3.75 -0.92 -31.54
C LYS A 67 3.61 -2.35 -31.03
N PHE A 68 2.63 -2.58 -30.17
CA PHE A 68 2.32 -3.90 -29.63
C PHE A 68 0.87 -4.00 -29.17
N MET A 69 0.43 -5.25 -29.04
CA MET A 69 -0.80 -5.69 -28.40
C MET A 69 -0.46 -6.80 -27.41
N VAL A 70 -1.11 -6.78 -26.25
CA VAL A 70 -1.07 -7.89 -25.30
C VAL A 70 -2.48 -8.43 -25.11
N HIS A 71 -2.64 -9.73 -25.23
CA HIS A 71 -3.88 -10.44 -24.95
C HIS A 71 -3.64 -11.49 -23.87
N LEU A 72 -4.40 -11.39 -22.78
CA LEU A 72 -4.47 -12.39 -21.74
C LEU A 72 -5.83 -13.09 -21.78
N GLU A 73 -5.81 -14.42 -21.80
CA GLU A 73 -7.01 -15.25 -21.71
C GLU A 73 -6.95 -16.09 -20.42
N PHE A 74 -8.01 -16.01 -19.61
CA PHE A 74 -8.16 -16.75 -18.37
C PHE A 74 -9.08 -17.95 -18.61
N VAL A 75 -8.57 -19.14 -18.34
CA VAL A 75 -9.29 -20.41 -18.52
C VAL A 75 -9.47 -21.06 -17.15
N GLU A 76 -10.72 -21.25 -16.75
CA GLU A 76 -11.08 -21.88 -15.48
C GLU A 76 -11.11 -23.41 -15.59
N GLY A 77 -10.78 -24.08 -14.50
CA GLY A 77 -10.77 -25.53 -14.34
C GLY A 77 -10.39 -25.90 -12.91
N ASP A 78 -9.75 -27.05 -12.70
CA ASP A 78 -9.17 -27.41 -11.39
C ASP A 78 -8.09 -26.42 -10.92
N SER A 79 -7.48 -25.73 -11.89
CA SER A 79 -6.60 -24.59 -11.73
C SER A 79 -6.95 -23.53 -12.78
N VAL A 80 -6.62 -22.27 -12.53
CA VAL A 80 -6.77 -21.22 -13.54
C VAL A 80 -5.51 -21.21 -14.41
N LYS A 81 -5.68 -21.36 -15.72
CA LYS A 81 -4.61 -21.14 -16.70
C LYS A 81 -4.75 -19.77 -17.34
N VAL A 82 -3.70 -18.97 -17.31
CA VAL A 82 -3.61 -17.68 -18.00
C VAL A 82 -2.74 -17.83 -19.23
N ARG A 83 -3.30 -17.69 -20.43
CA ARG A 83 -2.54 -17.64 -21.69
C ARG A 83 -2.18 -16.20 -21.99
N ILE A 84 -0.93 -15.95 -22.31
CA ILE A 84 -0.39 -14.63 -22.58
C ILE A 84 0.11 -14.63 -24.02
N ARG A 85 -0.45 -13.75 -24.84
CA ARG A 85 -0.04 -13.52 -26.22
C ARG A 85 0.40 -12.08 -26.36
N VAL A 86 1.61 -11.88 -26.86
CA VAL A 86 2.13 -10.55 -27.16
C VAL A 86 2.48 -10.49 -28.65
N GLU A 87 1.85 -9.55 -29.33
CA GLU A 87 2.18 -9.17 -30.70
C GLU A 87 2.94 -7.85 -30.63
N ALA A 88 4.16 -7.79 -31.14
CA ALA A 88 4.94 -6.56 -31.15
C ALA A 88 5.83 -6.49 -32.40
N SER A 89 6.11 -5.27 -32.88
CA SER A 89 7.05 -5.08 -33.99
C SER A 89 8.51 -5.31 -33.57
N ASN A 90 8.79 -5.33 -32.26
CA ASN A 90 10.12 -5.50 -31.70
C ASN A 90 10.15 -6.72 -30.76
N GLU A 91 11.00 -7.69 -31.07
CA GLU A 91 11.11 -8.95 -30.30
C GLU A 91 11.61 -8.74 -28.85
N MET A 92 12.42 -7.72 -28.58
CA MET A 92 12.84 -7.40 -27.21
C MET A 92 11.69 -6.83 -26.38
N VAL A 93 10.82 -6.02 -26.98
CA VAL A 93 9.59 -5.54 -26.32
C VAL A 93 8.67 -6.72 -26.03
N LYS A 94 8.49 -7.61 -27.01
CA LYS A 94 7.68 -8.82 -26.86
C LYS A 94 8.15 -9.70 -25.71
N SER A 95 9.43 -10.09 -25.70
CA SER A 95 9.97 -10.95 -24.65
C SER A 95 9.90 -10.30 -23.27
N SER A 96 10.18 -9.00 -23.18
CA SER A 96 10.11 -8.26 -21.91
C SER A 96 8.68 -8.19 -21.35
N LEU A 97 7.68 -8.05 -22.22
CA LEU A 97 6.27 -8.06 -21.83
C LEU A 97 5.82 -9.45 -21.38
N GLU A 98 6.15 -10.48 -22.16
CA GLU A 98 5.81 -11.86 -21.83
C GLU A 98 6.44 -12.26 -20.48
N GLU A 99 7.73 -12.00 -20.29
CA GLU A 99 8.45 -12.32 -19.06
C GLU A 99 7.94 -11.51 -17.86
N GLY A 100 7.78 -10.20 -18.04
CA GLY A 100 7.36 -9.30 -16.97
C GLY A 100 5.96 -9.62 -16.44
N ILE A 101 4.99 -9.81 -17.34
CA ILE A 101 3.62 -10.17 -16.98
C ILE A 101 3.58 -11.58 -16.38
N SER A 102 4.28 -12.55 -16.97
CA SER A 102 4.31 -13.93 -16.47
C SER A 102 4.90 -13.99 -15.06
N ARG A 103 6.00 -13.29 -14.81
CA ARG A 103 6.64 -13.21 -13.50
C ARG A 103 5.69 -12.63 -12.45
N ASN A 104 5.04 -11.50 -12.76
CA ASN A 104 4.11 -10.85 -11.85
C ASN A 104 2.90 -11.75 -11.52
N LEU A 105 2.34 -12.44 -12.53
CA LEU A 105 1.23 -13.36 -12.32
C LEU A 105 1.63 -14.56 -11.45
N ASN A 106 2.78 -15.17 -11.73
CA ASN A 106 3.30 -16.28 -10.91
C ASN A 106 3.51 -15.88 -9.45
N GLU A 107 4.00 -14.66 -9.20
CA GLU A 107 4.33 -14.22 -7.85
C GLU A 107 3.10 -13.79 -7.03
N TYR A 108 2.12 -13.14 -7.66
CA TYR A 108 1.07 -12.43 -6.93
C TYR A 108 -0.36 -12.95 -7.15
N ALA A 109 -0.66 -13.57 -8.30
CA ALA A 109 -2.04 -13.81 -8.69
C ALA A 109 -2.78 -14.79 -7.77
N GLU A 110 -2.11 -15.84 -7.27
CA GLU A 110 -2.75 -16.78 -6.34
C GLU A 110 -3.15 -16.13 -5.02
N SER A 111 -2.30 -15.25 -4.47
CA SER A 111 -2.57 -14.53 -3.23
C SER A 111 -3.79 -13.61 -3.40
N ILE A 112 -3.86 -12.92 -4.53
CA ILE A 112 -4.98 -12.04 -4.90
C ILE A 112 -6.30 -12.83 -4.98
N CYS A 113 -6.31 -13.96 -5.69
CA CYS A 113 -7.50 -14.80 -5.81
C CYS A 113 -7.91 -15.46 -4.48
N LYS A 114 -6.95 -15.84 -3.63
CA LYS A 114 -7.22 -16.43 -2.31
C LYS A 114 -7.77 -15.39 -1.33
N ALA A 115 -7.24 -14.16 -1.34
CA ALA A 115 -7.77 -13.05 -0.55
C ALA A 115 -9.22 -12.68 -0.92
N GLY A 116 -9.64 -12.98 -2.16
CA GLY A 116 -11.02 -12.82 -2.60
C GLY A 116 -12.02 -13.84 -2.04
N LYS A 117 -11.58 -15.01 -1.53
CA LYS A 117 -12.47 -16.08 -1.02
C LYS A 117 -12.99 -15.84 0.40
N GLY A 118 -12.43 -14.89 1.15
CA GLY A 118 -12.82 -14.62 2.54
C GLY A 118 -13.82 -13.47 2.73
N ARG A 119 -14.30 -12.83 1.66
CA ARG A 119 -15.16 -11.64 1.76
C ARG A 119 -16.57 -11.99 1.29
N SER A 120 -17.50 -12.08 2.23
CA SER A 120 -18.93 -12.12 1.96
C SER A 120 -19.28 -11.06 0.91
N GLN A 121 -19.83 -11.50 -0.22
CA GLN A 121 -20.50 -10.62 -1.17
C GLN A 121 -21.83 -10.20 -0.54
N GLU A 122 -21.81 -9.23 0.37
CA GLU A 122 -23.00 -8.40 0.48
C GLU A 122 -23.06 -7.53 -0.78
N PRO A 123 -24.22 -7.47 -1.47
CA PRO A 123 -24.33 -6.68 -2.69
C PRO A 123 -23.96 -5.23 -2.38
N LEU A 124 -23.03 -4.67 -3.14
CA LEU A 124 -22.55 -3.27 -3.04
C LEU A 124 -23.68 -2.26 -2.89
N GLY A 125 -24.84 -2.51 -3.51
CA GLY A 125 -26.04 -1.69 -3.36
C GLY A 125 -26.62 -1.64 -1.93
N LEU A 126 -26.58 -2.74 -1.18
CA LEU A 126 -27.03 -2.77 0.22
C LEU A 126 -26.01 -2.08 1.15
N ILE A 127 -24.71 -2.30 0.92
CA ILE A 127 -23.64 -1.60 1.65
C ILE A 127 -23.73 -0.09 1.43
N MET A 128 -23.95 0.36 0.18
CA MET A 128 -24.14 1.78 -0.14
C MET A 128 -25.38 2.39 0.53
N MET A 129 -26.45 1.60 0.74
CA MET A 129 -27.64 2.06 1.47
C MET A 129 -27.43 2.15 2.98
N MET A 130 -26.60 1.28 3.57
CA MET A 130 -26.36 1.21 5.02
C MET A 130 -25.17 2.05 5.49
N LYS A 131 -24.30 2.49 4.57
CA LYS A 131 -23.18 3.36 4.88
C LYS A 131 -23.68 4.77 5.25
N PRO A 132 -23.23 5.35 6.38
CA PRO A 132 -23.65 6.69 6.79
C PRO A 132 -23.16 7.74 5.80
N PHE A 133 -23.97 8.79 5.62
CA PHE A 133 -23.57 9.97 4.86
C PHE A 133 -22.63 10.83 5.71
N VAL A 134 -21.33 10.73 5.43
CA VAL A 134 -20.30 11.50 6.12
C VAL A 134 -20.02 12.79 5.36
N ARG A 135 -19.85 13.92 6.04
CA ARG A 135 -19.59 15.21 5.37
C ARG A 135 -18.10 15.43 5.08
N ARG A 136 -17.22 14.99 5.99
CA ARG A 136 -15.78 15.20 5.88
C ARG A 136 -15.13 13.96 5.27
N HIS A 137 -14.45 14.13 4.14
CA HIS A 137 -13.80 13.06 3.41
C HIS A 137 -12.30 13.30 3.30
N LEU A 138 -11.52 12.24 3.41
CA LEU A 138 -10.09 12.20 3.21
C LEU A 138 -9.75 11.09 2.22
N ASP A 139 -9.32 11.47 1.02
CA ASP A 139 -8.89 10.51 -0.01
C ASP A 139 -7.38 10.32 0.06
N VAL A 140 -6.95 9.11 0.40
CA VAL A 140 -5.54 8.70 0.52
C VAL A 140 -5.28 7.44 -0.31
N ARG A 141 -6.09 7.19 -1.34
CA ARG A 141 -5.84 6.13 -2.33
C ARG A 141 -4.57 6.45 -3.10
N GLY A 142 -3.78 5.41 -3.41
CA GLY A 142 -2.48 5.53 -4.07
C GLY A 142 -1.32 5.97 -3.17
N GLU A 143 -1.60 6.45 -1.96
CA GLU A 143 -0.58 6.95 -1.04
C GLU A 143 0.18 5.82 -0.32
N GLN A 144 1.40 6.12 0.11
CA GLN A 144 2.28 5.20 0.84
C GLN A 144 2.40 5.61 2.31
N CYS A 145 2.66 4.63 3.19
CA CYS A 145 3.02 4.92 4.58
C CYS A 145 4.22 5.89 4.60
N PRO A 146 4.20 6.97 5.39
CA PRO A 146 3.27 7.27 6.49
C PRO A 146 2.11 8.23 6.14
N ILE A 147 1.92 8.59 4.86
CA ILE A 147 1.02 9.67 4.44
C ILE A 147 -0.44 9.44 4.88
N PRO A 148 -1.07 8.27 4.67
CA PRO A 148 -2.45 8.02 5.11
C PRO A 148 -2.66 8.24 6.62
N GLU A 149 -1.69 7.83 7.42
CA GLU A 149 -1.75 7.92 8.88
C GLU A 149 -1.68 9.37 9.36
N ILE A 150 -0.73 10.14 8.83
CA ILE A 150 -0.53 11.55 9.19
C ILE A 150 -1.74 12.36 8.75
N ALA A 151 -2.22 12.14 7.52
CA ALA A 151 -3.37 12.85 6.98
C ALA A 151 -4.65 12.57 7.80
N ALA A 152 -4.91 11.31 8.14
CA ALA A 152 -6.05 10.91 8.97
C ALA A 152 -6.01 11.59 10.34
N LYS A 153 -4.87 11.52 11.05
CA LYS A 153 -4.73 12.17 12.36
C LYS A 153 -4.90 13.66 12.29
N LYS A 154 -4.28 14.33 11.30
CA LYS A 154 -4.37 15.78 11.16
C LYS A 154 -5.82 16.25 11.01
N GLU A 155 -6.65 15.48 10.31
CA GLU A 155 -8.07 15.77 10.22
C GLU A 155 -8.81 15.46 11.53
N LEU A 156 -8.56 14.29 12.13
CA LEU A 156 -9.17 13.91 13.41
C LEU A 156 -8.83 14.86 14.57
N THR A 157 -7.64 15.45 14.60
CA THR A 157 -7.24 16.45 15.62
C THR A 157 -8.06 17.72 15.50
N LYS A 158 -8.43 18.14 14.28
CA LYS A 158 -9.27 19.33 14.05
C LYS A 158 -10.75 19.07 14.32
N MET A 159 -11.17 17.81 14.42
CA MET A 159 -12.56 17.44 14.61
C MET A 159 -12.98 17.52 16.07
N LYS A 160 -14.27 17.76 16.29
CA LYS A 160 -14.91 17.71 17.61
C LYS A 160 -15.48 16.30 17.88
N PRO A 161 -15.62 15.87 19.14
CA PRO A 161 -16.36 14.66 19.47
C PRO A 161 -17.78 14.70 18.87
N GLY A 162 -18.22 13.58 18.30
CA GLY A 162 -19.47 13.45 17.56
C GLY A 162 -19.36 13.72 16.05
N GLU A 163 -18.22 14.24 15.56
CA GLU A 163 -17.99 14.38 14.12
C GLU A 163 -17.43 13.10 13.49
N GLU A 164 -17.76 12.88 12.23
CA GLU A 164 -17.35 11.72 11.44
C GLU A 164 -16.35 12.11 10.33
N LEU A 165 -15.39 11.23 10.07
CA LEU A 165 -14.43 11.31 8.98
C LEU A 165 -14.49 10.03 8.14
N GLU A 166 -14.70 10.19 6.85
CA GLU A 166 -14.57 9.09 5.89
C GLU A 166 -13.19 9.11 5.26
N ILE A 167 -12.46 8.01 5.38
CA ILE A 167 -11.12 7.84 4.82
C ILE A 167 -11.21 6.81 3.69
N LEU A 168 -10.86 7.22 2.47
CA LEU A 168 -10.82 6.35 1.31
C LEU A 168 -9.41 5.80 1.14
N VAL A 169 -9.27 4.47 1.16
CA VAL A 169 -7.96 3.82 1.12
C VAL A 169 -7.98 2.55 0.29
N ASP A 170 -6.92 2.28 -0.47
CA ASP A 170 -6.83 1.11 -1.37
C ASP A 170 -5.82 0.05 -0.88
N HIS A 171 -5.30 0.21 0.34
CA HIS A 171 -4.27 -0.64 0.89
C HIS A 171 -4.76 -1.52 2.05
N PRO A 172 -4.60 -2.86 1.96
CA PRO A 172 -4.82 -3.78 3.09
C PRO A 172 -4.14 -3.39 4.41
N ALA A 173 -2.83 -3.11 4.45
CA ALA A 173 -2.13 -2.77 5.70
C ALA A 173 -2.66 -1.49 6.36
N ALA A 174 -3.11 -0.51 5.56
CA ALA A 174 -3.75 0.67 6.11
C ALA A 174 -5.10 0.32 6.78
N VAL A 175 -5.87 -0.59 6.19
CA VAL A 175 -7.17 -1.05 6.72
C VAL A 175 -7.01 -1.99 7.92
N ASP A 176 -6.05 -2.91 7.86
CA ASP A 176 -5.90 -4.01 8.82
C ASP A 176 -5.09 -3.61 10.06
N VAL A 177 -4.21 -2.61 9.93
CA VAL A 177 -3.27 -2.23 10.99
C VAL A 177 -3.30 -0.73 11.24
N THR A 178 -2.96 0.09 10.24
CA THR A 178 -2.68 1.51 10.47
C THR A 178 -3.91 2.29 10.95
N LEU A 179 -4.99 2.31 10.18
CA LEU A 179 -6.20 3.07 10.50
C LEU A 179 -6.91 2.56 11.78
N PRO A 180 -6.99 1.25 12.07
CA PRO A 180 -7.44 0.77 13.38
C PRO A 180 -6.63 1.32 14.55
N GLU A 181 -5.30 1.34 14.46
CA GLU A 181 -4.45 1.91 15.52
C GLU A 181 -4.60 3.43 15.63
N VAL A 182 -4.77 4.14 14.50
CA VAL A 182 -5.12 5.56 14.50
C VAL A 182 -6.46 5.80 15.22
N ALA A 183 -7.48 5.01 14.92
CA ALA A 183 -8.79 5.16 15.54
C ALA A 183 -8.71 4.97 17.06
N LYS A 184 -7.98 3.95 17.54
CA LYS A 184 -7.73 3.75 18.98
C LYS A 184 -7.03 4.97 19.60
N LEU A 185 -5.94 5.42 18.99
CA LEU A 185 -5.16 6.56 19.49
C LEU A 185 -5.99 7.83 19.55
N MET A 186 -6.81 8.08 18.53
CA MET A 186 -7.64 9.29 18.41
C MET A 186 -9.00 9.16 19.12
N ASN A 187 -9.19 8.11 19.93
CA ASN A 187 -10.43 7.82 20.66
C ASN A 187 -11.66 7.84 19.72
N CYS A 188 -11.57 7.09 18.64
CA CYS A 188 -12.60 6.96 17.62
C CYS A 188 -13.18 5.55 17.60
N ARG A 189 -14.48 5.44 17.40
CA ARG A 189 -15.09 4.22 16.85
C ARG A 189 -14.91 4.24 15.35
N TYR A 190 -14.81 3.09 14.71
CA TYR A 190 -14.80 3.02 13.26
C TYR A 190 -15.64 1.88 12.72
N ASP A 191 -16.09 2.06 11.48
CA ASP A 191 -16.80 1.08 10.66
C ASP A 191 -16.09 1.00 9.29
N ILE A 192 -16.00 -0.21 8.73
CA ILE A 192 -15.28 -0.48 7.49
C ILE A 192 -16.27 -0.93 6.42
N TYR A 193 -16.28 -0.23 5.29
CA TYR A 193 -17.14 -0.53 4.15
C TYR A 193 -16.28 -0.92 2.95
N ASN A 194 -16.50 -2.13 2.45
CA ASN A 194 -15.85 -2.60 1.23
C ASN A 194 -16.56 -1.99 0.01
N MET A 195 -15.88 -1.07 -0.67
CA MET A 195 -16.42 -0.38 -1.85
C MET A 195 -16.01 -1.07 -3.17
N GLY A 196 -15.38 -2.25 -3.08
CA GLY A 196 -14.88 -3.03 -4.20
C GLY A 196 -13.39 -2.79 -4.44
N ASP A 197 -13.08 -1.71 -5.15
CA ASP A 197 -11.73 -1.30 -5.56
C ASP A 197 -10.98 -0.58 -4.42
N TYR A 198 -11.69 0.10 -3.52
CA TYR A 198 -11.16 0.70 -2.30
C TYR A 198 -12.00 0.33 -1.06
N VAL A 199 -11.51 0.73 0.10
CA VAL A 199 -12.20 0.63 1.39
C VAL A 199 -12.54 2.03 1.86
N SER A 200 -13.79 2.21 2.26
CA SER A 200 -14.24 3.38 3.00
C SER A 200 -14.17 3.09 4.48
N PHE A 201 -13.29 3.79 5.18
CA PHE A 201 -13.07 3.66 6.62
C PHE A 201 -13.71 4.87 7.29
N VAL A 202 -14.86 4.66 7.94
CA VAL A 202 -15.61 5.74 8.59
C VAL A 202 -15.25 5.76 10.06
N MET A 203 -14.68 6.87 10.54
CA MET A 203 -14.33 7.09 11.94
C MET A 203 -15.27 8.10 12.58
N LEU A 204 -15.87 7.74 13.71
CA LEU A 204 -16.62 8.64 14.59
C LEU A 204 -15.72 9.02 15.78
N LYS A 205 -15.44 10.31 15.94
CA LYS A 205 -14.64 10.80 17.07
C LYS A 205 -15.46 10.77 18.36
N LEU A 206 -14.99 10.07 19.38
CA LEU A 206 -15.70 9.94 20.67
C LEU A 206 -15.18 10.92 21.74
N GLY A 207 -13.94 11.38 21.61
CA GLY A 207 -13.32 12.26 22.60
C GLY A 207 -11.93 12.73 22.16
N ASP A 208 -11.17 13.20 23.13
CA ASP A 208 -9.77 13.58 22.91
C ASP A 208 -8.88 12.34 22.73
N PRO A 209 -7.73 12.47 22.04
CA PRO A 209 -6.79 11.38 21.85
C PRO A 209 -6.35 10.74 23.16
N ILE A 210 -6.21 9.42 23.16
CA ILE A 210 -5.71 8.64 24.29
C ILE A 210 -4.19 8.82 24.37
N MET A 211 -3.76 9.80 25.14
CA MET A 211 -2.35 10.02 25.45
C MET A 211 -1.85 8.98 26.45
N ASN A 212 -1.09 7.99 25.98
CA ASN A 212 -0.40 7.06 26.87
C ASN A 212 0.81 7.76 27.51
N LYS A 213 0.70 8.07 28.80
CA LYS A 213 1.77 8.75 29.57
C LYS A 213 3.10 8.01 29.50
N ASN A 214 3.08 6.67 29.42
CA ASN A 214 4.30 5.88 29.33
C ASN A 214 5.03 6.10 27.99
N TYR A 215 4.29 6.32 26.89
CA TYR A 215 4.88 6.63 25.58
C TYR A 215 5.51 8.00 25.57
N LEU A 216 4.81 8.99 26.14
CA LEU A 216 5.33 10.35 26.27
C LEU A 216 6.59 10.37 27.14
N GLU A 217 6.58 9.67 28.27
CA GLU A 217 7.72 9.58 29.17
C GLU A 217 8.91 8.88 28.50
N ALA A 218 8.68 7.76 27.84
CA ALA A 218 9.71 7.04 27.08
C ALA A 218 10.36 7.94 26.01
N LEU A 219 9.54 8.64 25.22
CA LEU A 219 10.04 9.57 24.20
C LEU A 219 10.77 10.76 24.81
N THR A 220 10.25 11.35 25.89
CA THR A 220 10.85 12.53 26.54
C THR A 220 12.20 12.19 27.15
N LYS A 221 12.29 11.07 27.89
CA LYS A 221 13.52 10.63 28.56
C LYS A 221 14.48 9.84 27.67
N ARG A 222 14.05 9.44 26.47
CA ARG A 222 14.75 8.50 25.56
C ARG A 222 15.02 7.15 26.23
N GLU A 223 14.16 6.76 27.16
CA GLU A 223 14.27 5.52 27.90
C GLU A 223 13.34 4.46 27.34
N ARG A 224 13.81 3.21 27.33
CA ARG A 224 13.02 2.04 26.93
C ARG A 224 12.47 2.07 25.50
N ILE A 225 13.01 2.94 24.63
CA ILE A 225 12.60 3.05 23.23
C ILE A 225 12.68 1.69 22.49
N PRO A 226 13.76 0.88 22.63
CA PRO A 226 13.83 -0.43 21.99
C PRO A 226 12.68 -1.36 22.37
N GLU A 227 12.27 -1.36 23.64
CA GLU A 227 11.14 -2.16 24.13
C GLU A 227 9.82 -1.62 23.58
N MET A 228 9.63 -0.30 23.60
CA MET A 228 8.41 0.36 23.12
C MET A 228 8.19 0.17 21.63
N MET A 229 9.25 0.08 20.81
CA MET A 229 9.14 -0.20 19.37
C MET A 229 8.49 -1.55 19.03
N LYS A 230 8.32 -2.44 20.00
CA LYS A 230 7.55 -3.70 19.82
C LYS A 230 6.05 -3.50 19.90
N ASP A 231 5.61 -2.37 20.47
CA ASP A 231 4.20 -1.99 20.58
C ASP A 231 3.77 -1.16 19.37
N MET A 232 2.80 -1.66 18.60
CA MET A 232 2.28 -0.95 17.43
C MET A 232 1.59 0.36 17.82
N GLY A 233 1.04 0.45 19.03
CA GLY A 233 0.48 1.69 19.58
C GLY A 233 1.55 2.75 19.82
N PHE A 234 2.78 2.35 20.18
CA PHE A 234 3.90 3.30 20.29
C PHE A 234 4.35 3.80 18.91
N ILE A 235 4.41 2.93 17.90
CA ILE A 235 4.71 3.35 16.52
C ILE A 235 3.65 4.35 16.02
N ALA A 236 2.37 4.07 16.25
CA ALA A 236 1.30 5.00 15.94
C ALA A 236 1.45 6.31 16.74
N PHE A 237 1.82 6.26 18.01
CA PHE A 237 2.13 7.45 18.79
C PHE A 237 3.29 8.26 18.18
N LEU A 238 4.37 7.63 17.73
CA LEU A 238 5.47 8.32 17.07
C LEU A 238 4.98 9.07 15.82
N TYR A 239 4.19 8.45 14.95
CA TYR A 239 3.60 9.15 13.80
C TYR A 239 2.63 10.29 14.18
N SER A 240 2.12 10.31 15.42
CA SER A 240 1.33 11.44 15.92
C SER A 240 2.18 12.61 16.40
N VAL A 241 3.40 12.33 16.89
CA VAL A 241 4.33 13.35 17.37
C VAL A 241 5.16 13.91 16.21
N PHE A 242 5.62 13.05 15.30
CA PHE A 242 6.45 13.39 14.15
C PHE A 242 5.58 13.51 12.89
N ASP A 243 4.89 14.63 12.75
CA ASP A 243 3.85 14.85 11.74
C ASP A 243 4.30 15.69 10.53
N LYS A 244 5.54 16.20 10.54
CA LYS A 244 6.09 17.04 9.46
C LYS A 244 7.17 16.32 8.68
N VAL A 245 6.87 15.94 7.44
CA VAL A 245 7.89 15.46 6.48
C VAL A 245 8.81 16.62 6.12
N ILE A 246 10.09 16.51 6.48
CA ILE A 246 11.13 17.51 6.18
C ILE A 246 12.03 17.10 5.01
N ARG A 247 12.07 15.79 4.71
CA ARG A 247 12.84 15.25 3.59
C ARG A 247 12.19 13.96 3.10
N GLN A 248 12.22 13.77 1.78
CA GLN A 248 11.83 12.54 1.11
C GLN A 248 12.92 12.16 0.12
N LEU A 249 13.32 10.88 0.09
CA LEU A 249 14.29 10.35 -0.86
C LEU A 249 13.79 9.04 -1.46
N PRO A 250 13.95 8.82 -2.78
CA PRO A 250 13.79 7.49 -3.34
C PRO A 250 14.92 6.58 -2.85
N THR A 251 14.62 5.29 -2.70
CA THR A 251 15.63 4.27 -2.35
C THR A 251 15.43 3.00 -3.17
N ASP A 252 16.51 2.24 -3.36
CA ASP A 252 16.48 0.87 -3.90
C ASP A 252 17.09 -0.07 -2.87
N GLY A 253 16.22 -0.59 -1.99
CA GLY A 253 16.60 -1.32 -0.78
C GLY A 253 16.85 -0.41 0.43
N LEU A 254 17.26 -1.03 1.53
CA LEU A 254 17.60 -0.32 2.78
C LEU A 254 19.04 -0.62 3.19
N TYR A 255 19.65 0.37 3.84
CA TYR A 255 20.98 0.29 4.43
C TYR A 255 21.04 1.20 5.67
N PRO A 256 21.88 0.89 6.68
CA PRO A 256 21.89 1.59 7.97
C PRO A 256 22.06 3.12 7.85
N GLU A 257 22.81 3.58 6.86
CA GLU A 257 23.13 4.99 6.66
C GLU A 257 21.89 5.84 6.30
N ILE A 258 20.81 5.22 5.79
CA ILE A 258 19.53 5.90 5.58
C ILE A 258 18.96 6.42 6.90
N PHE A 259 19.20 5.70 7.99
CA PHE A 259 18.67 5.99 9.33
C PHE A 259 19.62 6.85 10.16
N ARG A 260 20.42 7.69 9.49
CA ARG A 260 21.27 8.72 10.10
C ARG A 260 20.69 10.09 9.77
N TYR A 261 20.42 10.88 10.81
CA TYR A 261 19.88 12.22 10.68
C TYR A 261 20.14 13.02 11.95
N ASP A 262 20.31 14.33 11.78
CA ASP A 262 20.58 15.28 12.86
C ASP A 262 19.32 15.64 13.67
N GLY A 263 19.46 15.64 14.99
CA GLY A 263 18.39 15.82 15.95
C GLY A 263 17.35 14.71 15.96
N LEU A 264 16.42 14.77 16.91
CA LEU A 264 15.36 13.79 17.06
C LEU A 264 14.46 13.74 15.82
N THR A 265 14.46 12.59 15.15
CA THR A 265 13.82 12.39 13.85
C THR A 265 13.21 11.00 13.78
N LEU A 266 11.97 10.92 13.30
CA LEU A 266 11.36 9.65 12.91
C LEU A 266 11.68 9.40 11.43
N VAL A 267 12.42 8.34 11.16
CA VAL A 267 12.75 7.90 9.80
C VAL A 267 11.89 6.71 9.47
N THR A 268 11.08 6.83 8.44
CA THR A 268 10.21 5.74 7.96
C THR A 268 10.47 5.49 6.49
N SER A 269 10.37 4.24 6.07
CA SER A 269 10.57 3.86 4.70
C SER A 269 9.64 2.74 4.31
N ALA A 270 9.02 2.85 3.14
CA ALA A 270 8.12 1.84 2.61
C ALA A 270 8.46 1.53 1.14
N SER A 271 8.43 0.25 0.80
CA SER A 271 8.57 -0.20 -0.59
C SER A 271 7.36 0.18 -1.45
N ILE A 272 7.66 0.54 -2.70
CA ILE A 272 6.68 0.60 -3.78
C ILE A 272 6.22 -0.84 -4.07
N GLY A 273 4.96 -1.16 -3.76
CA GLY A 273 4.44 -2.53 -3.90
C GLY A 273 4.46 -3.35 -2.61
N ARG A 274 4.84 -2.75 -1.47
CA ARG A 274 4.48 -3.21 -0.12
C ARG A 274 5.12 -4.57 0.27
N GLY A 275 6.39 -4.77 -0.11
CA GLY A 275 7.21 -5.91 0.32
C GLY A 275 7.95 -5.72 1.65
N TRP A 276 8.11 -4.47 2.10
CA TRP A 276 8.75 -4.12 3.37
C TRP A 276 8.34 -2.71 3.86
N LEU A 277 8.42 -2.53 5.18
CA LEU A 277 8.22 -1.28 5.93
C LEU A 277 9.29 -1.18 7.03
N ALA A 278 9.94 -0.03 7.16
CA ALA A 278 10.88 0.24 8.23
C ALA A 278 10.48 1.53 8.95
N VAL A 279 10.59 1.52 10.28
CA VAL A 279 10.37 2.70 11.13
C VAL A 279 11.48 2.74 12.16
N ALA A 280 12.21 3.85 12.25
CA ALA A 280 13.24 4.04 13.24
C ALA A 280 13.14 5.42 13.88
N LEU A 281 13.31 5.48 15.19
CA LEU A 281 13.54 6.72 15.92
C LEU A 281 15.04 6.95 16.01
N VAL A 282 15.50 8.10 15.53
CA VAL A 282 16.91 8.46 15.40
C VAL A 282 17.15 9.78 16.11
N GLU A 283 18.27 9.92 16.81
CA GLU A 283 18.74 11.18 17.40
C GLU A 283 20.26 11.27 17.19
N ASP A 284 20.71 12.31 16.49
CA ASP A 284 22.13 12.60 16.22
C ASP A 284 22.90 11.38 15.69
N ASP A 285 22.42 10.83 14.56
CA ASP A 285 22.92 9.61 13.89
C ASP A 285 22.80 8.30 14.68
N LYS A 286 22.28 8.33 15.90
CA LYS A 286 22.04 7.14 16.72
C LYS A 286 20.61 6.64 16.57
N ILE A 287 20.46 5.37 16.18
CA ILE A 287 19.17 4.68 16.18
C ILE A 287 18.80 4.35 17.64
N LEU A 288 17.77 5.01 18.15
CA LEU A 288 17.23 4.76 19.49
C LEU A 288 16.35 3.51 19.53
N GLY A 289 15.67 3.21 18.43
CA GLY A 289 14.90 1.98 18.25
C GLY A 289 14.41 1.84 16.81
N MET A 290 14.17 0.61 16.38
CA MET A 290 13.80 0.29 15.00
C MET A 290 12.81 -0.88 14.95
N MET A 291 11.86 -0.78 14.02
CA MET A 291 11.04 -1.89 13.54
C MET A 291 11.28 -2.05 12.04
N LEU A 292 11.43 -3.29 11.60
CA LEU A 292 11.51 -3.65 10.19
C LEU A 292 10.57 -4.82 9.93
N ASP A 293 9.60 -4.62 9.05
CA ASP A 293 8.69 -5.64 8.55
C ASP A 293 9.11 -6.00 7.12
N ILE A 294 9.37 -7.28 6.86
CA ILE A 294 9.65 -7.82 5.53
C ILE A 294 8.60 -8.88 5.24
N LYS A 295 7.67 -8.59 4.33
CA LYS A 295 6.59 -9.51 3.92
C LYS A 295 5.80 -10.13 5.10
N GLY A 296 5.63 -9.40 6.21
CA GLY A 296 4.93 -9.85 7.41
C GLY A 296 5.83 -10.39 8.52
N ASP A 297 7.10 -10.68 8.22
CA ASP A 297 8.10 -11.04 9.23
C ASP A 297 8.67 -9.77 9.85
N ARG A 298 8.42 -9.59 11.14
CA ARG A 298 8.88 -8.41 11.89
C ARG A 298 10.18 -8.68 12.63
N TYR A 299 11.05 -7.70 12.58
CA TYR A 299 12.34 -7.64 13.26
C TYR A 299 12.42 -6.32 14.02
N TRP A 300 13.12 -6.34 15.17
CA TRP A 300 13.23 -5.17 16.03
C TRP A 300 14.67 -4.89 16.39
N ASN A 301 15.01 -3.60 16.44
CA ASN A 301 16.28 -3.07 16.94
C ASN A 301 17.49 -3.78 16.30
N GLN A 302 18.33 -4.43 17.10
CA GLN A 302 19.52 -5.13 16.61
C GLN A 302 19.20 -6.21 15.57
N ASP A 303 18.08 -6.91 15.70
CA ASP A 303 17.72 -7.95 14.73
C ASP A 303 17.26 -7.33 13.41
N ALA A 304 16.60 -6.18 13.45
CA ALA A 304 16.28 -5.40 12.25
C ALA A 304 17.57 -4.95 11.55
N LEU A 305 18.55 -4.42 12.29
CA LEU A 305 19.82 -3.96 11.74
C LEU A 305 20.65 -5.08 11.11
N LYS A 306 20.62 -6.30 11.66
CA LYS A 306 21.32 -7.45 11.08
C LYS A 306 20.77 -7.85 9.71
N VAL A 307 19.48 -7.63 9.47
CA VAL A 307 18.81 -8.06 8.23
C VAL A 307 18.52 -6.92 7.26
N ILE A 308 18.74 -5.66 7.66
CA ILE A 308 18.37 -4.47 6.88
C ILE A 308 18.99 -4.47 5.47
N ASN A 309 20.24 -4.88 5.33
CA ASN A 309 20.96 -4.93 4.05
C ASN A 309 20.41 -5.99 3.08
N ARG A 310 19.57 -6.91 3.57
CA ARG A 310 18.86 -7.91 2.75
C ARG A 310 17.63 -7.33 2.08
N VAL A 311 17.16 -6.17 2.53
CA VAL A 311 15.99 -5.50 1.96
C VAL A 311 16.34 -4.93 0.60
N LYS A 312 15.64 -5.39 -0.44
CA LYS A 312 15.78 -4.94 -1.83
C LYS A 312 14.45 -4.39 -2.35
N GLY A 313 14.53 -3.57 -3.38
CA GLY A 313 13.36 -3.05 -4.08
C GLY A 313 13.15 -1.56 -3.86
N ILE A 314 12.45 -0.95 -4.80
CA ILE A 314 12.27 0.49 -4.89
C ILE A 314 11.30 0.96 -3.80
N GLY A 315 11.62 2.04 -3.11
CA GLY A 315 10.82 2.63 -2.03
C GLY A 315 11.03 4.12 -1.89
N ASN A 316 10.40 4.71 -0.88
CA ASN A 316 10.67 6.06 -0.42
C ASN A 316 11.04 6.04 1.06
N VAL A 317 12.05 6.83 1.42
CA VAL A 317 12.40 7.16 2.79
C VAL A 317 11.86 8.55 3.10
N PHE A 318 11.18 8.69 4.23
CA PHE A 318 10.67 9.94 4.76
C PHE A 318 11.35 10.23 6.09
N TYR A 319 11.77 11.48 6.26
CA TYR A 319 12.32 12.00 7.51
C TYR A 319 11.30 12.96 8.10
N LEU A 320 10.86 12.68 9.31
CA LEU A 320 9.80 13.41 9.98
C LEU A 320 10.30 14.07 11.25
N LYS A 321 9.94 15.34 11.44
CA LYS A 321 10.11 16.08 12.69
C LYS A 321 8.76 16.45 13.27
N ALA A 322 8.74 16.72 14.58
CA ALA A 322 7.56 17.28 15.23
C ALA A 322 7.30 18.70 14.72
N SER A 323 6.04 19.06 14.47
CA SER A 323 5.64 20.41 14.02
C SER A 323 5.90 21.51 15.06
N SER A 324 6.29 21.16 16.28
CA SER A 324 6.64 22.10 17.35
C SER A 324 7.65 21.50 18.32
N THR A 325 8.88 22.02 18.27
CA THR A 325 9.57 22.47 19.49
C THR A 325 9.35 23.97 19.59
#